data_AF-A0A7X8ZPQ6-F1
#
_entry.id   AF-A0A7X8ZPQ6-F1
#
_cell.length_a   1.000
_cell.length_b   1.000
_cell.length_c   1.000
_cell.angle_alpha   90.00
_cell.angle_beta   90.00
_cell.angle_gamma   90.00
#
_symmetry.space_group_name_H-M   'P 1'
#
loop_
_entity.id
_entity.type
_entity.pdbx_description
1 polymer ?
#
loop_
_entity_poly.entity_id
_entity_poly.type
_entity_poly.pdbx_seq_one_letter_code
_entity_poly.pdbx_strand_id
1 'polypeptide(L)'
;MALLKIELIKADNFEKLLDVISFALKPYSKKTEIVSKEKTSLKCKTKKDFTDLLSTICKNTFTSYPIINKEDINVQKLSGTALSARNNIIDVILNKSTKQINSFKETSQEASFIRTIILNNNLAIDEGNELIITLPSNKESNFFEVFEAIRDFTNCASSNVSFKVLYQRLQNSNFKIGLKRGVIPVFIALALSQFKDQAVIYNSGKNELQLCAQSLSNVDDNPEDFYLTIQNWDTDKAEYLKTLNTAFSTELFPENSLFSLVGNFVNWYNGLPIVTKNTLSKLQSLYPIEFEEDKLIQKFTQLISKYEGNPWNFFFNKIPTL
;
A
#
# COMPACT_ATOMS: atom_id res chain seq x y z
N MET A 1 -46.46 4.70 -26.82
CA MET A 1 -46.75 5.78 -25.84
C MET A 1 -47.41 5.27 -24.55
N ALA A 2 -48.38 4.35 -24.59
CA ALA A 2 -49.03 3.79 -23.39
C ALA A 2 -48.10 2.89 -22.53
N LEU A 3 -47.27 2.04 -23.14
CA LEU A 3 -46.30 1.17 -22.44
C LEU A 3 -45.27 1.97 -21.63
N LEU A 4 -44.72 3.05 -22.20
CA LEU A 4 -43.77 3.94 -21.53
C LEU A 4 -44.38 4.62 -20.29
N LYS A 5 -45.67 4.99 -20.34
CA LYS A 5 -46.40 5.52 -19.18
C LYS A 5 -46.56 4.49 -18.07
N ILE A 6 -46.84 3.23 -18.42
CA ILE A 6 -46.97 2.14 -17.44
C ILE A 6 -45.63 1.85 -16.77
N GLU A 7 -44.52 1.86 -17.51
CA GLU A 7 -43.18 1.69 -16.93
C GLU A 7 -42.79 2.83 -15.99
N LEU A 8 -43.07 4.07 -16.36
CA LEU A 8 -42.84 5.24 -15.49
C LEU A 8 -43.66 5.17 -14.20
N ILE A 9 -44.93 4.77 -14.27
CA ILE A 9 -45.78 4.59 -13.07
C ILE A 9 -45.28 3.46 -12.18
N LYS A 10 -44.78 2.35 -12.77
CA LYS A 10 -44.17 1.26 -12.00
C LYS A 10 -42.89 1.70 -11.29
N ALA A 11 -42.02 2.45 -11.96
CA ALA A 11 -40.81 2.99 -11.37
C ALA A 11 -41.12 3.94 -10.21
N ASP A 12 -42.07 4.87 -10.40
CA ASP A 12 -42.49 5.82 -9.38
C ASP A 12 -43.15 5.14 -8.15
N ASN A 13 -43.96 4.10 -8.38
CA ASN A 13 -44.51 3.29 -7.30
C ASN A 13 -43.45 2.47 -6.57
N PHE A 14 -42.41 2.01 -7.29
CA PHE A 14 -41.29 1.29 -6.68
C PHE A 14 -40.45 2.20 -5.78
N GLU A 15 -40.15 3.42 -6.21
CA GLU A 15 -39.47 4.43 -5.36
C GLU A 15 -40.30 4.76 -4.11
N LYS A 16 -41.61 4.98 -4.26
CA LYS A 16 -42.51 5.19 -3.11
C LYS A 16 -42.51 4.01 -2.14
N LEU A 17 -42.45 2.78 -2.65
CA LEU A 17 -42.36 1.59 -1.82
C LEU A 17 -41.03 1.55 -1.06
N LEU A 18 -39.92 1.87 -1.72
CA LEU A 18 -38.60 1.97 -1.09
C LEU A 18 -38.54 3.05 -0.01
N ASP A 19 -39.20 4.19 -0.21
CA ASP A 19 -39.30 5.25 0.79
C ASP A 19 -40.08 4.79 2.02
N VAL A 20 -41.21 4.10 1.83
CA VAL A 20 -42.00 3.54 2.94
C VAL A 20 -41.21 2.47 3.69
N ILE A 21 -40.54 1.56 2.97
CA ILE A 21 -39.71 0.50 3.57
C ILE A 21 -38.54 1.12 4.33
N SER A 22 -37.80 2.03 3.71
CA SER A 22 -36.65 2.69 4.34
C SER A 22 -37.07 3.48 5.58
N PHE A 23 -38.22 4.15 5.55
CA PHE A 23 -38.79 4.82 6.70
C PHE A 23 -39.17 3.84 7.81
N ALA A 24 -39.84 2.73 7.46
CA ALA A 24 -40.26 1.72 8.42
C ALA A 24 -39.07 1.02 9.09
N LEU A 25 -37.97 0.84 8.36
CA LEU A 25 -36.72 0.22 8.81
C LEU A 25 -35.75 1.19 9.49
N LYS A 26 -36.10 2.47 9.65
CA LYS A 26 -35.26 3.40 10.41
C LYS A 26 -35.04 2.87 11.83
N PRO A 27 -33.82 2.90 12.40
CA PRO A 27 -33.53 2.32 13.72
C PRO A 27 -34.33 2.90 14.89
N TYR A 28 -34.93 4.07 14.69
CA TYR A 28 -35.76 4.81 15.64
C TYR A 28 -37.25 4.78 15.27
N SER A 29 -37.64 3.85 14.40
CA SER A 29 -39.04 3.58 14.08
C SER A 29 -39.68 2.78 15.23
N LYS A 30 -40.98 2.99 15.47
CA LYS A 30 -41.73 2.18 16.44
C LYS A 30 -41.80 0.70 16.06
N LYS A 31 -41.54 0.37 14.79
CA LYS A 31 -41.61 -0.98 14.23
C LYS A 31 -40.25 -1.69 14.17
N THR A 32 -39.19 -1.05 14.65
CA THR A 32 -37.84 -1.60 14.66
C THR A 32 -37.36 -1.86 16.08
N GLU A 33 -36.68 -2.98 16.26
CA GLU A 33 -35.98 -3.32 17.49
C GLU A 33 -34.51 -3.56 17.17
N ILE A 34 -33.63 -2.96 17.97
CA ILE A 34 -32.19 -3.10 17.80
C ILE A 34 -31.73 -4.19 18.74
N VAL A 35 -31.10 -5.24 18.20
CA VAL A 35 -30.63 -6.37 18.99
C VAL A 35 -29.11 -6.32 19.08
N SER A 36 -28.60 -6.25 20.30
CA SER A 36 -27.15 -6.30 20.54
C SER A 36 -26.60 -7.72 20.36
N LYS A 37 -25.27 -7.88 20.31
CA LYS A 37 -24.61 -9.20 20.29
C LYS A 37 -24.98 -10.07 21.50
N GLU A 38 -25.31 -9.45 22.63
CA GLU A 38 -25.77 -10.11 23.87
C GLU A 38 -27.27 -10.44 23.84
N LYS A 39 -27.93 -10.27 22.68
CA LYS A 39 -29.37 -10.46 22.46
C LYS A 39 -30.26 -9.56 23.33
N THR A 40 -29.72 -8.47 23.87
CA THR A 40 -30.53 -7.46 24.55
C THR A 40 -31.24 -6.58 23.53
N SER A 41 -32.57 -6.46 23.69
CA SER A 41 -33.42 -5.59 22.88
C SER A 41 -33.30 -4.14 23.34
N LEU A 42 -32.91 -3.26 22.43
CA LEU A 42 -32.78 -1.83 22.65
C LEU A 42 -33.78 -1.08 21.77
N LYS A 43 -34.42 -0.05 22.33
CA LYS A 43 -35.35 0.83 21.61
C LYS A 43 -34.81 2.25 21.58
N CYS A 44 -34.63 2.80 20.38
CA CYS A 44 -34.34 4.21 20.16
C CYS A 44 -35.64 4.91 19.76
N LYS A 45 -35.96 6.05 20.36
CA LYS A 45 -37.17 6.83 20.02
C LYS A 45 -36.88 7.92 19.00
N THR A 46 -35.63 8.38 18.96
CA THR A 46 -35.18 9.44 18.07
C THR A 46 -33.91 9.06 17.32
N LYS A 47 -33.61 9.80 16.24
CA LYS A 47 -32.33 9.71 15.54
C LYS A 47 -31.15 9.98 16.49
N LYS A 48 -31.31 10.92 17.43
CA LYS A 48 -30.29 11.26 18.43
C LYS A 48 -30.01 10.08 19.34
N ASP A 49 -31.05 9.44 19.88
CA ASP A 49 -30.90 8.27 20.77
C ASP A 49 -30.10 7.16 20.08
N PHE A 50 -30.34 6.94 18.79
CA PHE A 50 -29.62 5.95 18.02
C PHE A 50 -28.15 6.33 17.81
N THR A 51 -27.86 7.59 17.47
CA THR A 51 -26.48 8.08 17.34
C THR A 51 -25.72 8.02 18.67
N ASP A 52 -26.37 8.35 19.79
CA ASP A 52 -25.77 8.31 21.13
C ASP A 52 -25.49 6.86 21.55
N LEU A 53 -26.41 5.94 21.24
CA LEU A 53 -26.22 4.50 21.44
C LEU A 53 -25.02 3.98 20.63
N LEU A 54 -24.97 4.27 19.33
CA LEU A 54 -23.86 3.88 18.47
C LEU A 54 -22.53 4.45 18.97
N SER A 55 -22.51 5.72 19.39
CA SER A 55 -21.31 6.36 19.93
C SER A 55 -20.82 5.65 21.19
N THR A 56 -21.74 5.26 22.07
CA THR A 56 -21.42 4.50 23.29
C THR A 56 -20.83 3.12 22.94
N ILE A 57 -21.47 2.40 22.02
CA ILE A 57 -20.99 1.08 21.58
C ILE A 57 -19.59 1.20 20.96
N CYS A 58 -19.38 2.17 20.07
CA CYS A 58 -18.09 2.38 19.41
C CYS A 58 -16.99 2.74 20.42
N LYS A 59 -17.27 3.64 21.37
CA LYS A 59 -16.30 4.01 22.43
C LYS A 59 -15.90 2.81 23.29
N ASN A 60 -16.84 1.92 23.60
CA ASN A 60 -16.59 0.74 24.42
C ASN A 60 -15.89 -0.39 23.63
N THR A 61 -16.14 -0.47 22.32
CA THR A 61 -15.60 -1.52 21.46
C THR A 61 -14.20 -1.17 20.94
N PHE A 62 -14.01 0.07 20.50
CA PHE A 62 -12.78 0.54 19.86
C PHE A 62 -12.02 1.50 20.78
N THR A 63 -11.63 0.99 21.95
CA THR A 63 -10.95 1.77 22.99
C THR A 63 -9.57 2.29 22.57
N SER A 64 -9.00 1.70 21.51
CA SER A 64 -7.66 2.00 20.98
C SER A 64 -7.72 2.73 19.62
N TYR A 65 -8.89 3.23 19.24
CA TYR A 65 -9.06 3.96 17.98
C TYR A 65 -8.27 5.28 18.01
N PRO A 66 -7.39 5.54 17.02
CA PRO A 66 -6.67 6.80 16.95
C PRO A 66 -7.59 7.95 16.55
N ILE A 67 -7.58 9.06 17.29
CA ILE A 67 -8.22 10.31 16.88
C ILE A 67 -7.60 10.82 15.56
N ILE A 68 -8.39 10.83 14.48
CA ILE A 68 -8.00 11.32 13.15
C ILE A 68 -9.02 12.39 12.72
N ASN A 69 -8.60 13.65 12.78
CA ASN A 69 -9.46 14.82 12.55
C ASN A 69 -9.55 15.22 11.07
N LYS A 70 -9.78 14.25 10.19
CA LYS A 70 -9.97 14.51 8.75
C LYS A 70 -10.91 13.48 8.12
N GLU A 71 -12.17 13.84 7.95
CA GLU A 71 -13.20 12.92 7.45
C GLU A 71 -12.93 12.44 6.02
N ASP A 72 -12.44 13.32 5.14
CA ASP A 72 -12.21 13.00 3.72
C ASP A 72 -11.31 11.78 3.49
N ILE A 73 -10.37 11.52 4.41
CA ILE A 73 -9.50 10.34 4.38
C ILE A 73 -9.95 9.27 5.39
N ASN A 74 -10.54 9.68 6.51
CA ASN A 74 -11.10 8.78 7.52
C ASN A 74 -12.48 8.24 7.10
N VAL A 75 -12.51 7.53 5.98
CA VAL A 75 -13.69 6.86 5.40
C VAL A 75 -13.31 5.47 4.87
N GLN A 76 -14.31 4.61 4.68
CA GLN A 76 -14.10 3.26 4.17
C GLN A 76 -13.76 3.25 2.67
N LYS A 77 -14.30 4.20 1.90
CA LYS A 77 -14.08 4.35 0.47
C LYS A 77 -13.82 5.82 0.17
N LEU A 78 -12.65 6.10 -0.40
CA LEU A 78 -12.22 7.45 -0.74
C LEU A 78 -12.92 7.95 -2.01
N SER A 79 -13.07 9.27 -2.12
CA SER A 79 -13.33 9.91 -3.42
C SER A 79 -12.09 9.80 -4.31
N GLY A 80 -12.24 9.98 -5.62
CA GLY A 80 -11.10 9.99 -6.55
C GLY A 80 -10.06 11.06 -6.20
N THR A 81 -10.51 12.23 -5.75
CA THR A 81 -9.63 13.32 -5.31
C THR A 81 -8.86 12.97 -4.04
N ALA A 82 -9.54 12.40 -3.03
CA ALA A 82 -8.91 12.00 -1.78
C ALA A 82 -7.96 10.80 -1.98
N LEU A 83 -8.29 9.89 -2.91
CA LEU A 83 -7.42 8.78 -3.31
C LEU A 83 -6.13 9.29 -3.96
N SER A 84 -6.24 10.24 -4.89
CA SER A 84 -5.08 10.87 -5.52
C SER A 84 -4.22 11.59 -4.48
N ALA A 85 -4.84 12.36 -3.58
CA ALA A 85 -4.12 13.05 -2.53
C ALA A 85 -3.43 12.07 -1.57
N ARG A 86 -4.09 10.97 -1.18
CA ARG A 86 -3.49 9.89 -0.39
C ARG A 86 -2.25 9.31 -1.07
N ASN A 87 -2.32 9.06 -2.37
CA ASN A 87 -1.22 8.47 -3.10
C ASN A 87 -0.02 9.42 -3.16
N ASN A 88 -0.27 10.71 -3.43
CA ASN A 88 0.77 11.75 -3.42
C ASN A 88 1.47 11.85 -2.05
N ILE A 89 0.72 11.79 -0.93
CA ILE A 89 1.35 11.83 0.41
C ILE A 89 2.11 10.54 0.73
N ILE A 90 1.68 9.38 0.22
CA ILE A 90 2.43 8.12 0.39
C ILE A 90 3.79 8.23 -0.31
N ASP A 91 3.82 8.77 -1.54
CA ASP A 91 5.07 8.95 -2.27
C ASP A 91 6.01 9.92 -1.54
N VAL A 92 5.48 10.99 -0.95
CA VAL A 92 6.25 11.91 -0.09
C VAL A 92 6.87 11.17 1.10
N ILE A 93 6.08 10.33 1.79
CA ILE A 93 6.53 9.58 2.97
C ILE A 93 7.64 8.60 2.59
N LEU A 94 7.41 7.80 1.54
CA LEU A 94 8.37 6.78 1.11
C LEU A 94 9.67 7.42 0.58
N ASN A 95 9.58 8.58 -0.06
CA ASN A 95 10.75 9.31 -0.54
C ASN A 95 11.37 10.26 0.49
N LYS A 96 10.75 10.40 1.67
CA LYS A 96 11.11 11.36 2.72
C LYS A 96 11.34 12.79 2.20
N SER A 97 10.56 13.19 1.20
CA SER A 97 10.88 14.37 0.37
C SER A 97 10.18 15.64 0.87
N THR A 98 10.87 16.44 1.69
CA THR A 98 10.41 17.78 2.07
C THR A 98 10.15 18.68 0.84
N LYS A 99 10.95 18.53 -0.22
CA LYS A 99 10.75 19.28 -1.47
C LYS A 99 9.37 19.02 -2.09
N GLN A 100 8.88 17.79 -2.02
CA GLN A 100 7.54 17.45 -2.51
C GLN A 100 6.45 18.02 -1.58
N ILE A 101 6.67 18.06 -0.26
CA ILE A 101 5.74 18.75 0.66
C ILE A 101 5.58 20.21 0.27
N ASN A 102 6.70 20.90 0.03
CA ASN A 102 6.72 22.32 -0.33
C ASN A 102 6.17 22.62 -1.73
N SER A 103 6.01 21.61 -2.60
CA SER A 103 5.42 21.80 -3.93
C SER A 103 3.89 21.76 -3.91
N PHE A 104 3.29 21.27 -2.83
CA PHE A 104 1.83 21.30 -2.67
C PHE A 104 1.35 22.73 -2.44
N LYS A 105 0.21 23.06 -3.07
CA LYS A 105 -0.49 24.29 -2.74
C LYS A 105 -1.00 24.20 -1.31
N GLU A 106 -0.83 25.25 -0.51
CA GLU A 106 -1.20 25.24 0.91
C GLU A 106 -2.65 24.81 1.18
N THR A 107 -3.56 25.08 0.25
CA THR A 107 -4.99 24.74 0.33
C THR A 107 -5.35 23.38 -0.27
N SER A 108 -4.37 22.61 -0.75
CA SER A 108 -4.62 21.31 -1.38
C SER A 108 -5.01 20.23 -0.36
N GLN A 109 -5.62 19.15 -0.86
CA GLN A 109 -5.97 18.02 0.00
C GLN A 109 -4.72 17.33 0.57
N GLU A 110 -3.64 17.26 -0.21
CA GLU A 110 -2.34 16.74 0.20
C GLU A 110 -1.76 17.52 1.38
N ALA A 111 -1.67 18.86 1.26
CA ALA A 111 -1.17 19.72 2.32
C ALA A 111 -2.02 19.58 3.60
N SER A 112 -3.34 19.50 3.46
CA SER A 112 -4.25 19.26 4.58
C SER A 112 -4.02 17.87 5.22
N PHE A 113 -3.84 16.82 4.43
CA PHE A 113 -3.62 15.47 4.96
C PHE A 113 -2.29 15.36 5.69
N ILE A 114 -1.20 15.84 5.11
CA ILE A 114 0.13 15.85 5.75
C ILE A 114 0.07 16.59 7.07
N ARG A 115 -0.49 17.80 7.08
CA ARG A 115 -0.58 18.61 8.29
C ARG A 115 -1.39 17.91 9.37
N THR A 116 -2.60 17.45 9.04
CA THR A 116 -3.55 16.94 10.05
C THR A 116 -3.24 15.52 10.52
N ILE A 117 -2.69 14.66 9.66
CA ILE A 117 -2.45 13.24 9.97
C ILE A 117 -1.02 13.04 10.47
N ILE A 118 -0.05 13.72 9.86
CA ILE A 118 1.37 13.43 10.09
C ILE A 118 1.96 14.45 11.05
N LEU A 119 2.01 15.73 10.65
CA LEU A 119 2.73 16.78 11.40
C LEU A 119 2.07 17.10 12.75
N ASN A 120 0.76 17.34 12.77
CA ASN A 120 0.03 17.66 14.01
C ASN A 120 0.05 16.51 15.04
N ASN A 121 0.30 15.27 14.58
CA ASN A 121 0.39 14.09 15.44
C ASN A 121 1.84 13.65 15.70
N ASN A 122 2.84 14.45 15.28
CA ASN A 122 4.26 14.16 15.42
C ASN A 122 4.65 12.76 14.89
N LEU A 123 4.02 12.30 13.79
CA LEU A 123 4.39 11.04 13.13
C LEU A 123 5.56 11.24 12.17
N ALA A 124 5.83 12.48 11.80
CA ALA A 124 7.07 12.90 11.17
C ALA A 124 7.35 14.38 11.48
N ILE A 125 8.62 14.76 11.38
CA ILE A 125 9.13 16.12 11.53
C ILE A 125 9.75 16.54 10.21
N ASP A 126 9.38 17.72 9.73
CA ASP A 126 9.99 18.33 8.56
C ASP A 126 11.17 19.22 8.98
N GLU A 127 12.40 18.81 8.66
CA GLU A 127 13.62 19.58 8.95
C GLU A 127 14.10 20.43 7.75
N GLY A 128 13.25 20.64 6.73
CA GLY A 128 13.58 21.47 5.57
C GLY A 128 14.36 20.74 4.48
N ASN A 129 15.22 19.79 4.86
CA ASN A 129 15.99 18.96 3.92
C ASN A 129 15.40 17.56 3.73
N GLU A 130 14.88 16.96 4.81
CA GLU A 130 14.32 15.61 4.83
C GLU A 130 13.14 15.55 5.81
N LEU A 131 12.19 14.66 5.50
CA LEU A 131 11.12 14.29 6.41
C LEU A 131 11.58 13.16 7.34
N ILE A 132 11.77 13.47 8.63
CA ILE A 132 12.17 12.49 9.64
C ILE A 132 10.93 11.82 10.22
N ILE A 133 10.79 10.50 10.02
CA ILE A 133 9.65 9.74 10.53
C ILE A 133 9.85 9.42 12.03
N THR A 134 8.87 9.77 12.85
CA THR A 134 8.91 9.68 14.31
C THR A 134 7.75 8.83 14.85
N LEU A 135 7.85 7.51 14.66
CA LEU A 135 6.78 6.60 15.05
C LEU A 135 6.72 6.41 16.58
N PRO A 136 5.52 6.47 17.19
CA PRO A 136 5.40 6.32 18.63
C PRO A 136 5.78 4.92 19.10
N SER A 137 6.50 4.87 20.22
CA SER A 137 6.80 3.63 20.94
C SER A 137 6.31 3.66 22.39
N ASN A 138 5.69 4.77 22.82
CA ASN A 138 5.09 4.91 24.14
C ASN A 138 3.58 4.62 24.09
N LYS A 139 3.04 3.99 25.14
CA LYS A 139 1.61 3.69 25.25
C LYS A 139 0.71 4.92 25.40
N GLU A 140 1.29 6.07 25.71
CA GLU A 140 0.58 7.35 25.86
C GLU A 140 0.16 7.95 24.52
N SER A 141 0.79 7.54 23.42
CA SER A 141 0.41 8.02 22.09
C SER A 141 -0.92 7.43 21.63
N ASN A 142 -1.78 8.31 21.10
CA ASN A 142 -3.03 7.98 20.43
C ASN A 142 -2.85 7.02 19.22
N PHE A 143 -1.64 6.85 18.71
CA PHE A 143 -1.34 5.96 17.58
C PHE A 143 -0.54 4.71 17.97
N PHE A 144 -0.26 4.50 19.26
CA PHE A 144 0.59 3.41 19.73
C PHE A 144 0.14 2.04 19.21
N GLU A 145 -1.11 1.67 19.43
CA GLU A 145 -1.67 0.35 19.05
C GLU A 145 -1.67 0.13 17.54
N VAL A 146 -1.79 1.20 16.75
CA VAL A 146 -1.71 1.12 15.28
C VAL A 146 -0.30 0.75 14.84
N PHE A 147 0.70 1.48 15.32
CA PHE A 147 2.09 1.25 14.93
C PHE A 147 2.69 0.01 15.60
N GLU A 148 2.18 -0.41 16.76
CA GLU A 148 2.50 -1.70 17.36
C GLU A 148 1.98 -2.85 16.51
N ALA A 149 0.72 -2.79 16.04
CA ALA A 149 0.18 -3.77 15.10
C ALA A 149 0.96 -3.87 13.78
N ILE A 150 1.37 -2.73 13.20
CA ILE A 150 2.15 -2.73 11.97
C ILE A 150 3.58 -3.26 12.23
N ARG A 151 4.21 -2.87 13.35
CA ARG A 151 5.55 -3.33 13.72
C ARG A 151 5.60 -4.84 13.92
N ASP A 152 4.61 -5.41 14.62
CA ASP A 152 4.49 -6.86 14.78
C ASP A 152 4.34 -7.57 13.43
N PHE A 153 3.49 -7.03 12.56
CA PHE A 153 3.33 -7.54 11.20
C PHE A 153 4.66 -7.51 10.42
N THR A 154 5.42 -6.42 10.51
CA THR A 154 6.73 -6.32 9.86
C THR A 154 7.78 -7.26 10.44
N ASN A 155 7.75 -7.51 11.76
CA ASN A 155 8.67 -8.44 12.40
C ASN A 155 8.43 -9.89 11.97
N CYS A 156 7.18 -10.26 11.67
CA CYS A 156 6.84 -11.58 11.13
C CYS A 156 7.16 -11.70 9.62
N ALA A 157 7.38 -10.58 8.91
CA ALA A 157 7.54 -10.53 7.47
C ALA A 157 8.89 -11.07 6.95
N SER A 158 9.71 -11.72 7.79
CA SER A 158 10.82 -12.54 7.30
C SER A 158 10.35 -13.80 6.54
N SER A 159 9.09 -14.21 6.72
CA SER A 159 8.53 -15.47 6.21
C SER A 159 7.34 -15.32 5.25
N ASN A 160 7.23 -14.17 4.58
CA ASN A 160 6.13 -13.81 3.66
C ASN A 160 4.74 -13.82 4.34
N VAL A 161 4.28 -12.67 4.82
CA VAL A 161 3.05 -12.55 5.64
C VAL A 161 1.96 -11.81 4.87
N SER A 162 0.74 -12.36 4.89
CA SER A 162 -0.41 -11.77 4.18
C SER A 162 -0.89 -10.47 4.82
N PHE A 163 -1.12 -9.44 4.00
CA PHE A 163 -1.69 -8.16 4.44
C PHE A 163 -3.09 -8.31 5.04
N LYS A 164 -3.82 -9.39 4.71
CA LYS A 164 -5.10 -9.73 5.37
C LYS A 164 -4.97 -9.77 6.89
N VAL A 165 -3.86 -10.31 7.41
CA VAL A 165 -3.63 -10.39 8.86
C VAL A 165 -3.52 -9.00 9.46
N LEU A 166 -2.77 -8.10 8.82
CA LEU A 166 -2.64 -6.72 9.26
C LEU A 166 -3.98 -5.97 9.19
N TYR A 167 -4.71 -6.07 8.07
CA TYR A 167 -6.01 -5.42 7.91
C TYR A 167 -7.02 -5.94 8.95
N GLN A 168 -7.05 -7.24 9.21
CA GLN A 168 -7.88 -7.80 10.28
C GLN A 168 -7.49 -7.24 11.65
N ARG A 169 -6.19 -7.11 11.94
CA ARG A 169 -5.70 -6.53 13.21
C ARG A 169 -6.09 -5.06 13.36
N LEU A 170 -5.99 -4.27 12.30
CA LEU A 170 -6.29 -2.84 12.34
C LEU A 170 -7.81 -2.53 12.37
N GLN A 171 -8.65 -3.40 11.81
CA GLN A 171 -10.09 -3.10 11.63
C GLN A 171 -11.01 -3.84 12.58
N ASN A 172 -10.67 -5.07 12.98
CA ASN A 172 -11.60 -5.91 13.74
C ASN A 172 -11.73 -5.39 15.19
N SER A 173 -12.98 -5.33 15.68
CA SER A 173 -13.34 -5.03 17.06
C SER A 173 -12.57 -5.84 18.11
N ASN A 174 -12.16 -7.08 17.78
CA ASN A 174 -11.38 -7.93 18.70
C ASN A 174 -10.06 -7.28 19.14
N PHE A 175 -9.47 -6.44 18.27
CA PHE A 175 -8.22 -5.73 18.55
C PHE A 175 -8.44 -4.28 19.00
N LYS A 176 -9.70 -3.82 19.08
CA LYS A 176 -10.10 -2.51 19.63
C LYS A 176 -9.55 -1.28 18.88
N ILE A 177 -8.90 -1.45 17.73
CA ILE A 177 -8.39 -0.35 16.90
C ILE A 177 -9.51 0.22 16.04
N GLY A 178 -10.08 -0.54 15.10
CA GLY A 178 -11.25 -0.13 14.32
C GLY A 178 -10.99 0.90 13.22
N LEU A 179 -9.80 0.89 12.59
CA LEU A 179 -9.45 1.82 11.52
C LEU A 179 -10.31 1.65 10.26
N LYS A 180 -10.61 2.76 9.59
CA LYS A 180 -11.21 2.76 8.25
C LYS A 180 -10.12 2.64 7.18
N ARG A 181 -10.43 1.99 6.05
CA ARG A 181 -9.45 1.69 4.99
C ARG A 181 -8.71 2.91 4.45
N GLY A 182 -9.38 4.05 4.29
CA GLY A 182 -8.80 5.23 3.65
C GLY A 182 -7.46 5.71 4.23
N VAL A 183 -7.24 5.55 5.53
CA VAL A 183 -6.00 5.96 6.22
C VAL A 183 -4.95 4.85 6.38
N ILE A 184 -5.34 3.58 6.26
CA ILE A 184 -4.45 2.44 6.56
C ILE A 184 -3.16 2.48 5.69
N PRO A 185 -3.23 2.73 4.37
CA PRO A 185 -2.03 2.79 3.52
C PRO A 185 -1.02 3.85 3.94
N VAL A 186 -1.48 4.97 4.52
CA VAL A 186 -0.60 6.04 5.01
C VAL A 186 0.21 5.55 6.20
N PHE A 187 -0.42 4.85 7.15
CA PHE A 187 0.29 4.31 8.31
C PHE A 187 1.24 3.16 7.94
N ILE A 188 0.85 2.32 6.97
CA ILE A 188 1.74 1.31 6.41
C ILE A 188 2.96 1.96 5.76
N ALA A 189 2.77 3.00 4.94
CA ALA A 189 3.86 3.73 4.30
C ALA A 189 4.80 4.37 5.34
N LEU A 190 4.27 4.99 6.40
CA LEU A 190 5.06 5.55 7.49
C LEU A 190 5.95 4.49 8.15
N ALA A 191 5.37 3.33 8.49
CA ALA A 191 6.10 2.23 9.13
C ALA A 191 7.14 1.55 8.23
N LEU A 192 6.82 1.41 6.94
CA LEU A 192 7.70 0.73 5.98
C LEU A 192 8.71 1.66 5.31
N SER A 193 8.61 2.98 5.48
CA SER A 193 9.52 3.96 4.87
C SER A 193 11.00 3.69 5.19
N GLN A 194 11.31 3.23 6.42
CA GLN A 194 12.66 2.85 6.83
C GLN A 194 13.17 1.56 6.17
N PHE A 195 12.26 0.73 5.66
CA PHE A 195 12.55 -0.52 4.97
C PHE A 195 12.26 -0.42 3.47
N LYS A 196 12.14 0.79 2.90
CA LYS A 196 11.65 0.98 1.52
C LYS A 196 12.35 0.08 0.49
N ASP A 197 13.67 -0.05 0.58
CA ASP A 197 14.46 -0.85 -0.38
C ASP A 197 14.49 -2.35 -0.03
N GLN A 198 14.13 -2.71 1.20
CA GLN A 198 14.13 -4.09 1.71
C GLN A 198 12.73 -4.73 1.66
N ALA A 199 11.69 -3.90 1.65
CA ALA A 199 10.29 -4.33 1.66
C ALA A 199 9.84 -4.67 0.24
N VAL A 200 9.52 -5.94 0.03
CA VAL A 200 8.98 -6.44 -1.25
C VAL A 200 7.54 -6.89 -1.02
N ILE A 201 6.63 -6.36 -1.82
CA ILE A 201 5.23 -6.77 -1.83
C ILE A 201 5.07 -7.85 -2.91
N TYR A 202 4.48 -8.98 -2.56
CA TYR A 202 4.15 -10.04 -3.51
C TYR A 202 2.65 -10.05 -3.76
N ASN A 203 2.23 -10.20 -5.03
CA ASN A 203 0.84 -10.53 -5.34
C ASN A 203 0.60 -12.05 -5.32
N SER A 204 -0.67 -12.49 -5.40
CA SER A 204 -1.05 -13.91 -5.47
C SER A 204 -0.34 -14.71 -6.59
N GLY A 205 0.08 -14.03 -7.66
CA GLY A 205 0.88 -14.61 -8.74
C GLY A 205 2.39 -14.71 -8.46
N LYS A 206 2.84 -14.41 -7.24
CA LYS A 206 4.25 -14.34 -6.82
C LYS A 206 5.09 -13.30 -7.58
N ASN A 207 4.44 -12.28 -8.14
CA ASN A 207 5.16 -11.16 -8.74
C ASN A 207 5.56 -10.17 -7.67
N GLU A 208 6.79 -9.69 -7.76
CA GLU A 208 7.36 -8.67 -6.89
C GLU A 208 6.88 -7.29 -7.32
N LEU A 209 6.37 -6.54 -6.36
CA LEU A 209 5.90 -5.18 -6.50
C LEU A 209 6.73 -4.29 -5.58
N GLN A 210 7.18 -3.16 -6.12
CA GLN A 210 7.85 -2.13 -5.35
C GLN A 210 6.90 -1.58 -4.29
N LEU A 211 7.42 -1.24 -3.11
CA LEU A 211 6.69 -0.44 -2.14
C LEU A 211 6.47 0.98 -2.70
N CYS A 212 5.23 1.29 -3.11
CA CYS A 212 4.84 2.59 -3.65
C CYS A 212 3.34 2.83 -3.41
N ALA A 213 2.85 4.05 -3.71
CA ALA A 213 1.44 4.37 -3.53
C ALA A 213 0.48 3.44 -4.30
N GLN A 214 0.87 3.00 -5.50
CA GLN A 214 0.04 2.12 -6.32
C GLN A 214 -0.06 0.71 -5.72
N SER A 215 1.06 0.12 -5.30
CA SER A 215 1.04 -1.23 -4.70
C SER A 215 0.29 -1.22 -3.37
N LEU A 216 0.46 -0.19 -2.55
CA LEU A 216 -0.32 -0.02 -1.31
C LEU A 216 -1.81 0.24 -1.57
N SER A 217 -2.18 0.89 -2.67
CA SER A 217 -3.58 1.03 -3.07
C SER A 217 -4.19 -0.32 -3.48
N ASN A 218 -3.43 -1.15 -4.22
CA ASN A 218 -3.89 -2.49 -4.59
C ASN A 218 -4.04 -3.40 -3.35
N VAL A 219 -3.09 -3.32 -2.41
CA VAL A 219 -3.19 -3.96 -1.09
C VAL A 219 -4.43 -3.48 -0.35
N ASP A 220 -4.71 -2.18 -0.40
CA ASP A 220 -5.90 -1.61 0.20
C ASP A 220 -7.18 -2.01 -0.49
N ASP A 221 -7.18 -2.50 -1.72
CA ASP A 221 -8.39 -3.03 -2.36
C ASP A 221 -8.64 -4.49 -1.96
N ASN A 222 -7.61 -5.34 -2.03
CA ASN A 222 -7.69 -6.80 -1.81
C ASN A 222 -6.53 -7.33 -0.96
N PRO A 223 -6.49 -7.06 0.37
CA PRO A 223 -5.33 -7.36 1.22
C PRO A 223 -4.99 -8.85 1.32
N GLU A 224 -5.94 -9.75 1.05
CA GLU A 224 -5.73 -11.19 0.96
C GLU A 224 -4.85 -11.64 -0.21
N ASP A 225 -4.79 -10.85 -1.28
CA ASP A 225 -4.03 -11.17 -2.48
C ASP A 225 -2.58 -10.66 -2.42
N PHE A 226 -2.20 -10.02 -1.32
CA PHE A 226 -0.88 -9.43 -1.16
C PHE A 226 -0.18 -9.92 0.10
N TYR A 227 1.12 -10.01 -0.01
CA TYR A 227 2.01 -10.48 1.03
C TYR A 227 3.22 -9.56 1.14
N LEU A 228 3.72 -9.37 2.35
CA LEU A 228 4.93 -8.62 2.62
C LEU A 228 6.07 -9.58 2.96
N THR A 229 7.22 -9.38 2.33
CA THR A 229 8.49 -9.90 2.82
C THR A 229 9.46 -8.76 3.06
N ILE A 230 10.05 -8.70 4.26
CA ILE A 230 11.19 -7.84 4.56
C ILE A 230 12.44 -8.67 4.34
N GLN A 231 13.18 -8.33 3.29
CA GLN A 231 14.37 -9.06 2.90
C GLN A 231 15.55 -8.70 3.79
N ASN A 232 16.36 -9.70 4.16
CA ASN A 232 17.59 -9.45 4.91
C ASN A 232 18.63 -8.81 3.99
N TRP A 233 18.87 -7.52 4.23
CA TRP A 233 19.83 -6.70 3.52
C TRP A 233 21.11 -6.62 4.35
N ASP A 234 22.09 -7.43 3.99
CA ASP A 234 23.44 -7.35 4.56
C ASP A 234 24.31 -6.35 3.78
N THR A 235 25.47 -6.02 4.35
CA THR A 235 26.46 -5.13 3.74
C THR A 235 26.96 -5.64 2.39
N ASP A 236 27.09 -6.95 2.23
CA ASP A 236 27.65 -7.57 1.03
C ASP A 236 26.70 -7.42 -0.17
N LYS A 237 25.40 -7.61 0.04
CA LYS A 237 24.36 -7.35 -0.99
C LYS A 237 24.29 -5.87 -1.34
N ALA A 238 24.47 -4.98 -0.36
CA ALA A 238 24.51 -3.54 -0.62
C ALA A 238 25.69 -3.17 -1.55
N GLU A 239 26.88 -3.70 -1.25
CA GLU A 239 28.08 -3.48 -2.04
C GLU A 239 27.98 -4.10 -3.43
N TYR A 240 27.42 -5.32 -3.52
CA TYR A 240 27.11 -5.99 -4.78
C TYR A 240 26.22 -5.13 -5.68
N LEU A 241 25.08 -4.67 -5.17
CA LEU A 241 24.17 -3.82 -5.95
C LEU A 241 24.79 -2.48 -6.33
N LYS A 242 25.59 -1.87 -5.45
CA LYS A 242 26.32 -0.63 -5.76
C LYS A 242 27.32 -0.83 -6.90
N THR A 243 28.03 -1.95 -6.90
CA THR A 243 28.98 -2.32 -7.95
C THR A 243 28.25 -2.53 -9.28
N LEU A 244 27.13 -3.27 -9.27
CA LEU A 244 26.28 -3.44 -10.43
C LEU A 244 25.74 -2.10 -10.96
N ASN A 245 25.29 -1.23 -10.05
CA ASN A 245 24.80 0.09 -10.43
C ASN A 245 25.91 0.90 -11.11
N THR A 246 27.14 0.85 -10.60
CA THR A 246 28.28 1.55 -11.21
C THR A 246 28.63 1.00 -12.61
N ALA A 247 28.52 -0.32 -12.80
CA ALA A 247 28.83 -0.97 -14.07
C ALA A 247 27.78 -0.71 -15.17
N PHE A 248 26.50 -0.58 -14.79
CA PHE A 248 25.38 -0.51 -15.75
C PHE A 248 24.60 0.81 -15.72
N SER A 249 24.92 1.75 -14.83
CA SER A 249 24.26 3.06 -14.80
C SER A 249 24.72 3.93 -15.96
N THR A 250 23.78 4.30 -16.81
CA THR A 250 23.82 5.58 -17.51
C THR A 250 23.42 6.66 -16.51
N GLU A 251 24.14 7.79 -16.44
CA GLU A 251 24.09 8.88 -15.43
C GLU A 251 22.70 9.51 -15.10
N LEU A 252 21.57 8.97 -15.57
CA LEU A 252 20.28 9.65 -15.64
C LEU A 252 19.24 9.28 -14.56
N PHE A 253 19.49 8.35 -13.62
CA PHE A 253 18.46 7.97 -12.63
C PHE A 253 19.02 7.85 -11.19
N PRO A 254 18.63 8.74 -10.27
CA PRO A 254 19.16 8.80 -8.91
C PRO A 254 18.51 7.82 -7.91
N GLU A 255 17.55 6.99 -8.33
CA GLU A 255 16.87 6.07 -7.40
C GLU A 255 17.57 4.71 -7.34
N ASN A 256 18.19 4.43 -6.18
CA ASN A 256 18.85 3.15 -5.84
C ASN A 256 17.84 2.02 -5.51
N SER A 257 16.72 1.95 -6.23
CA SER A 257 15.77 0.85 -6.04
C SER A 257 16.20 -0.38 -6.85
N LEU A 258 15.91 -1.58 -6.34
CA LEU A 258 16.14 -2.81 -7.09
C LEU A 258 15.38 -2.84 -8.43
N PHE A 259 14.18 -2.26 -8.46
CA PHE A 259 13.33 -2.18 -9.64
C PHE A 259 13.95 -1.30 -10.74
N SER A 260 14.50 -0.14 -10.38
CA SER A 260 15.22 0.74 -11.33
C SER A 260 16.50 0.08 -11.84
N LEU A 261 17.24 -0.64 -10.98
CA LEU A 261 18.44 -1.35 -11.39
C LEU A 261 18.15 -2.42 -12.45
N VAL A 262 17.12 -3.26 -12.28
CA VAL A 262 16.75 -4.21 -13.36
C VAL A 262 16.35 -3.48 -14.63
N GLY A 263 15.60 -2.37 -14.50
CA GLY A 263 15.25 -1.53 -15.65
C GLY A 263 16.48 -1.10 -16.45
N ASN A 264 17.54 -0.66 -15.76
CA ASN A 264 18.81 -0.28 -16.39
C ASN A 264 19.46 -1.46 -17.11
N PHE A 265 19.47 -2.66 -16.51
CA PHE A 265 20.03 -3.86 -17.14
C PHE A 265 19.28 -4.26 -18.41
N VAL A 266 17.95 -4.26 -18.34
CA VAL A 266 17.08 -4.59 -19.48
C VAL A 266 17.26 -3.54 -20.59
N ASN A 267 17.33 -2.25 -20.23
CA ASN A 267 17.56 -1.17 -21.20
C ASN A 267 18.94 -1.26 -21.85
N TRP A 268 19.99 -1.52 -21.07
CA TRP A 268 21.34 -1.77 -21.58
C TRP A 268 21.35 -2.94 -22.58
N TYR A 269 20.77 -4.09 -22.21
CA TYR A 269 20.67 -5.24 -23.11
C TYR A 269 19.89 -4.90 -24.37
N ASN A 270 18.77 -4.19 -24.24
CA ASN A 270 17.95 -3.78 -25.38
C ASN A 270 18.67 -2.80 -26.31
N GLY A 271 19.55 -1.95 -25.78
CA GLY A 271 20.39 -1.03 -26.54
C GLY A 271 21.51 -1.70 -27.34
N LEU A 272 21.83 -2.97 -27.09
CA LEU A 272 22.86 -3.68 -27.85
C LEU A 272 22.44 -3.87 -29.32
N PRO A 273 23.36 -3.72 -30.29
CA PRO A 273 23.10 -4.02 -31.70
C PRO A 273 22.59 -5.45 -31.91
N ILE A 274 21.74 -5.63 -32.91
CA ILE A 274 21.19 -6.96 -33.28
C ILE A 274 22.30 -7.96 -33.58
N VAL A 275 23.37 -7.51 -34.25
CA VAL A 275 24.55 -8.34 -34.54
C VAL A 275 25.17 -8.82 -33.23
N THR A 276 25.37 -7.94 -32.25
CA THR A 276 25.91 -8.30 -30.94
C THR A 276 25.05 -9.35 -30.25
N LYS A 277 23.72 -9.17 -30.20
CA LYS A 277 22.78 -10.16 -29.61
C LYS A 277 22.81 -11.52 -30.33
N ASN A 278 22.91 -11.49 -31.66
CA ASN A 278 22.96 -12.69 -32.50
C ASN A 278 24.32 -13.40 -32.44
N THR A 279 25.42 -12.67 -32.28
CA THR A 279 26.75 -13.23 -32.12
C THR A 279 26.90 -13.84 -30.74
N LEU A 280 26.44 -13.16 -29.69
CA LEU A 280 26.40 -13.68 -28.30
C LEU A 280 25.65 -15.02 -28.21
N SER A 281 24.54 -15.15 -28.95
CA SER A 281 23.77 -16.41 -29.02
C SER A 281 24.38 -17.50 -29.93
N LYS A 282 25.41 -17.18 -30.73
CA LYS A 282 26.04 -18.08 -31.71
C LYS A 282 27.56 -18.26 -31.54
N LEU A 283 28.13 -17.85 -30.40
CA LEU A 283 29.58 -17.90 -30.13
C LEU A 283 30.20 -19.30 -30.41
N GLN A 284 29.45 -20.38 -30.17
CA GLN A 284 29.89 -21.76 -30.44
C GLN A 284 30.18 -22.09 -31.91
N SER A 285 29.55 -21.39 -32.87
CA SER A 285 29.70 -21.72 -34.31
C SER A 285 30.85 -20.99 -35.00
N LEU A 286 31.43 -19.97 -34.37
CA LEU A 286 32.44 -19.09 -34.97
C LEU A 286 33.86 -19.36 -34.44
N TYR A 287 34.00 -19.92 -33.23
CA TYR A 287 35.29 -20.32 -32.67
C TYR A 287 35.19 -21.72 -32.01
N PRO A 288 36.10 -22.66 -32.33
CA PRO A 288 36.11 -24.02 -31.78
C PRO A 288 36.70 -24.12 -30.36
N ILE A 289 37.09 -23.00 -29.74
CA ILE A 289 37.62 -22.95 -28.37
C ILE A 289 36.51 -22.33 -27.51
N GLU A 290 35.81 -23.16 -26.74
CA GLU A 290 34.82 -22.69 -25.76
C GLU A 290 35.55 -22.15 -24.53
N PHE A 291 35.49 -20.83 -24.32
CA PHE A 291 35.89 -20.25 -23.03
C PHE A 291 34.70 -20.37 -22.05
N GLU A 292 34.97 -20.64 -20.77
CA GLU A 292 33.90 -20.65 -19.74
C GLU A 292 33.16 -19.31 -19.67
N GLU A 293 33.87 -18.22 -19.97
CA GLU A 293 33.35 -16.85 -20.07
C GLU A 293 32.24 -16.74 -21.14
N ASP A 294 32.36 -17.43 -22.27
CA ASP A 294 31.35 -17.41 -23.34
C ASP A 294 30.03 -18.08 -22.90
N LYS A 295 30.12 -19.17 -22.13
CA LYS A 295 28.95 -19.86 -21.57
C LYS A 295 28.25 -19.00 -20.53
N LEU A 296 29.00 -18.33 -19.67
CA LEU A 296 28.46 -17.40 -18.67
C LEU A 296 27.74 -16.24 -19.34
N ILE A 297 28.34 -15.63 -20.37
CA ILE A 297 27.74 -14.55 -21.15
C ILE A 297 26.43 -15.01 -21.82
N GLN A 298 26.39 -16.23 -22.38
CA GLN A 298 25.17 -16.80 -22.95
C GLN A 298 24.07 -17.01 -21.91
N LYS A 299 24.39 -17.63 -20.77
CA LYS A 299 23.39 -17.84 -19.70
C LYS A 299 22.88 -16.51 -19.15
N PHE A 300 23.77 -15.53 -18.96
CA PHE A 300 23.41 -14.19 -18.49
C PHE A 300 22.49 -13.44 -19.47
N THR A 301 22.79 -13.48 -20.78
CA THR A 301 21.94 -12.84 -21.80
C THR A 301 20.58 -13.53 -21.94
N GLN A 302 20.53 -14.86 -21.86
CA GLN A 302 19.28 -15.60 -21.77
C GLN A 302 18.46 -15.22 -20.53
N LEU A 303 19.13 -15.02 -19.39
CA LEU A 303 18.48 -14.60 -18.15
C LEU A 303 17.83 -13.21 -18.28
N ILE A 304 18.55 -12.22 -18.82
CA ILE A 304 18.02 -10.87 -19.02
C ILE A 304 16.86 -10.86 -20.02
N SER A 305 17.01 -11.56 -21.15
CA SER A 305 15.98 -11.59 -22.20
C SER A 305 14.65 -12.23 -21.75
N LYS A 306 14.69 -13.10 -20.73
CA LYS A 306 13.53 -13.78 -20.16
C LYS A 306 13.12 -13.21 -18.80
N TYR A 307 13.47 -11.97 -18.49
CA TYR A 307 13.13 -11.37 -17.21
C TYR A 307 11.61 -11.31 -16.98
N GLU A 308 11.15 -11.80 -15.82
CA GLU A 308 9.73 -12.00 -15.48
C GLU A 308 9.17 -10.94 -14.50
N GLY A 309 9.86 -9.82 -14.29
CA GLY A 309 9.34 -8.76 -13.41
C GLY A 309 9.62 -8.94 -11.91
N ASN A 310 10.54 -9.84 -11.52
CA ASN A 310 10.92 -10.10 -10.14
C ASN A 310 12.39 -9.70 -9.84
N PRO A 311 12.67 -8.45 -9.44
CA PRO A 311 14.03 -7.94 -9.26
C PRO A 311 14.87 -8.67 -8.22
N TRP A 312 14.30 -8.95 -7.05
CA TRP A 312 15.01 -9.61 -5.96
C TRP A 312 15.39 -11.03 -6.38
N ASN A 313 14.42 -11.79 -6.88
CA ASN A 313 14.68 -13.13 -7.40
C ASN A 313 15.72 -13.12 -8.55
N PHE A 314 15.69 -12.10 -9.41
CA PHE A 314 16.65 -11.96 -10.51
C PHE A 314 18.09 -11.78 -9.99
N PHE A 315 18.32 -10.78 -9.12
CA PHE A 315 19.67 -10.45 -8.65
C PHE A 315 20.25 -11.44 -7.66
N PHE A 316 19.43 -11.97 -6.74
CA PHE A 316 19.97 -12.74 -5.60
C PHE A 316 19.78 -14.24 -5.71
N ASN A 317 18.86 -14.72 -6.55
CA ASN A 317 18.63 -16.15 -6.71
C ASN A 317 19.05 -16.65 -8.09
N LYS A 318 18.75 -15.91 -9.17
CA LYS A 318 19.05 -16.37 -10.54
C LYS A 318 20.50 -16.06 -10.95
N ILE A 319 20.98 -14.81 -10.82
CA ILE A 319 22.36 -14.44 -11.24
C ILE A 319 23.45 -15.26 -10.52
N PRO A 320 23.41 -15.49 -9.20
CA PRO A 320 24.47 -16.24 -8.51
C PRO A 320 24.55 -17.73 -8.90
N THR A 321 23.56 -18.24 -9.65
CA THR A 321 23.50 -19.65 -10.10
C THR A 321 23.98 -19.88 -11.53
N LEU A 322 24.44 -18.82 -12.22
CA LEU A 322 24.91 -18.88 -13.61
C LEU A 322 26.21 -19.69 -13.75
#